data_AF-A0A3D3NEN8-F1
#
_entry.id   AF-A0A3D3NEN8-F1
#
_cell.length_a   1.000
_cell.length_b   1.000
_cell.length_c   1.000
_cell.angle_alpha   90.00
_cell.angle_beta   90.00
_cell.angle_gamma   90.00
#
_symmetry.space_group_name_H-M   'P 1'
#
loop_
_entity.id
_entity.type
_entity.pdbx_description
1 polymer ?
#
loop_
_entity_poly.entity_id
_entity_poly.type
_entity_poly.pdbx_seq_one_letter_code
_entity_poly.pdbx_strand_id
1 'polypeptide(L)'
;LVVAGTGAAVLMVESEAMELPEDVMLGAVVFGHQQMQAAIEAINELADEAGKPEWDWTPAARNEAVHSKLEGLVQGELEEAYRITSKQLRTQRIKEITAYAVETLTADDDAPDANAVRRMVDAVEARIVRGRILAGEPRIDGRDTRTVRPISIRSGVLPRAHGSALFTRGETQAIVVATLGTGRDEQIIDALSGEYRERFMLHYNFPPYATGECGRVGSPKRR
;
A
#
# COMPACT_ATOMS: atom_id res chain seq x y z
N LEU A 1 2.37 17.76 11.54
CA LEU A 1 2.63 17.33 10.15
C LEU A 1 4.13 17.15 9.97
N VAL A 2 4.53 16.02 9.40
CA VAL A 2 5.90 15.71 8.97
C VAL A 2 5.85 15.42 7.47
N VAL A 3 6.75 16.04 6.71
CA VAL A 3 6.89 15.84 5.27
C VAL A 3 8.32 15.45 4.94
N ALA A 4 8.48 14.50 4.02
CA ALA A 4 9.76 14.07 3.49
C ALA A 4 9.72 14.07 1.95
N GLY A 5 10.84 14.45 1.32
CA GLY A 5 10.93 14.58 -0.12
C GLY A 5 12.36 14.65 -0.64
N THR A 6 12.49 14.74 -1.96
CA THR A 6 13.74 15.05 -2.67
C THR A 6 13.76 16.52 -3.08
N GLY A 7 14.82 16.95 -3.76
CA GLY A 7 14.86 18.29 -4.37
C GLY A 7 13.75 18.53 -5.38
N ALA A 8 13.21 17.48 -6.00
CA ALA A 8 12.22 17.58 -7.05
C ALA A 8 10.77 17.35 -6.59
N ALA A 9 10.54 16.48 -5.59
CA ALA A 9 9.19 16.04 -5.26
C ALA A 9 9.01 15.61 -3.80
N VAL A 10 7.77 15.73 -3.32
CA VAL A 10 7.33 15.16 -2.04
C VAL A 10 7.17 13.64 -2.18
N LEU A 11 7.64 12.89 -1.19
CA LEU A 11 7.57 11.42 -1.15
C LEU A 11 6.61 10.89 -0.09
N MET A 12 6.53 11.55 1.07
CA MET A 12 5.73 11.10 2.21
C MET A 12 5.21 12.28 3.02
N VAL A 13 3.98 12.16 3.51
CA VAL A 13 3.35 13.10 4.44
C VAL A 13 2.64 12.30 5.54
N GLU A 14 2.90 12.65 6.79
CA GLU A 14 2.20 12.13 7.98
C GLU A 14 1.69 13.32 8.81
N SER A 15 0.40 13.37 9.14
CA SER A 15 -0.18 14.54 9.79
C SER A 15 -1.41 14.26 10.63
N GLU A 16 -1.51 14.98 11.76
CA GLU A 16 -2.75 15.24 12.48
C GLU A 16 -3.12 16.73 12.35
N ALA A 17 -4.40 17.05 12.35
CA ALA A 17 -4.91 18.42 12.24
C ALA A 17 -6.31 18.55 12.89
N MET A 18 -6.64 19.74 13.39
CA MET A 18 -7.96 20.06 13.93
C MET A 18 -8.85 20.67 12.83
N GLU A 19 -9.43 19.82 11.98
CA GLU A 19 -10.44 20.20 10.97
C GLU A 19 -10.02 21.39 10.06
N LEU A 20 -8.75 21.41 9.63
CA LEU A 20 -8.23 22.46 8.75
C LEU A 20 -8.71 22.27 7.31
N PRO A 21 -8.94 23.36 6.55
CA PRO A 21 -9.33 23.28 5.14
C PRO A 21 -8.20 22.79 4.25
N GLU A 22 -8.55 22.28 3.07
CA GLU A 22 -7.61 21.62 2.15
C GLU A 22 -6.49 22.55 1.65
N ASP A 23 -6.79 23.83 1.46
CA ASP A 23 -5.82 24.84 1.03
C ASP A 23 -4.72 25.07 2.08
N VAL A 24 -5.08 25.08 3.36
CA VAL A 24 -4.12 25.16 4.48
C VAL A 24 -3.28 23.88 4.55
N MET A 25 -3.91 22.71 4.43
CA MET A 25 -3.18 21.42 4.47
C MET A 25 -2.18 21.31 3.31
N LEU A 26 -2.59 21.67 2.09
CA LEU A 26 -1.71 21.69 0.92
C LEU A 26 -0.59 22.73 1.08
N GLY A 27 -0.94 23.93 1.54
CA GLY A 27 0.04 24.99 1.80
C GLY A 27 1.11 24.56 2.81
N ALA A 28 0.73 23.85 3.87
CA ALA A 28 1.67 23.32 4.86
C ALA A 28 2.65 22.30 4.27
N VAL A 29 2.19 21.42 3.37
CA VAL A 29 3.05 20.46 2.67
C VAL A 29 4.04 21.18 1.75
N VAL A 30 3.56 22.14 0.96
CA VAL A 30 4.41 22.94 0.05
C VAL A 30 5.46 23.72 0.85
N PHE A 31 5.05 24.37 1.94
CA PHE A 31 5.96 25.09 2.81
C PHE A 31 7.05 24.18 3.38
N GLY A 32 6.69 23.01 3.91
CA GLY A 32 7.67 22.05 4.43
C GLY A 32 8.63 21.55 3.35
N HIS A 33 8.13 21.27 2.13
CA HIS A 33 8.97 20.87 0.99
C HIS A 33 9.94 21.98 0.55
N GLN A 34 9.52 23.24 0.61
CA GLN A 34 10.40 24.39 0.33
C GLN A 34 11.47 24.58 1.41
N GLN A 35 11.09 24.49 2.69
CA GLN A 35 12.03 24.74 3.79
C GLN A 35 13.07 23.61 3.95
N MET A 36 12.72 22.36 3.60
CA MET A 36 13.70 21.26 3.65
C MET A 36 14.79 21.34 2.59
N GLN A 37 14.66 22.20 1.56
CA GLN A 37 15.66 22.30 0.48
C GLN A 37 17.04 22.67 1.03
N ALA A 38 17.12 23.57 2.02
CA ALA A 38 18.40 23.93 2.65
C ALA A 38 19.10 22.72 3.29
N ALA A 39 18.34 21.78 3.87
CA ALA A 39 18.92 20.56 4.43
C ALA A 39 19.39 19.60 3.33
N ILE A 40 18.65 19.48 2.23
CA ILE A 40 19.03 18.67 1.06
C ILE A 40 20.32 19.23 0.43
N GLU A 41 20.40 20.54 0.24
CA GLU A 41 21.58 21.24 -0.28
C GLU A 41 22.80 20.99 0.61
N ALA A 42 22.68 21.19 1.92
CA ALA A 42 23.78 20.93 2.86
C ALA A 42 24.23 19.46 2.86
N ILE A 43 23.32 18.50 2.72
CA ILE A 43 23.67 17.07 2.60
C ILE A 43 24.43 16.81 1.29
N ASN A 44 24.01 17.42 0.18
CA ASN A 44 24.71 17.29 -1.10
C ASN A 44 26.10 17.91 -1.05
N GLU A 45 26.25 19.11 -0.49
CA GLU A 45 27.56 19.75 -0.30
C GLU A 45 28.51 18.88 0.53
N LEU A 46 28.01 18.28 1.61
CA LEU A 46 28.79 17.35 2.43
C LEU A 46 29.16 16.06 1.66
N ALA A 47 28.25 15.55 0.82
CA ALA A 47 28.52 14.40 -0.03
C ALA A 47 29.58 14.72 -1.10
N ASP A 48 29.60 15.93 -1.63
CA ASP A 48 30.63 16.38 -2.58
C ASP A 48 32.02 16.49 -1.90
N GLU A 49 32.07 16.92 -0.64
CA GLU A 49 33.34 17.05 0.11
C GLU A 49 33.86 15.72 0.67
N ALA A 50 32.97 14.88 1.22
CA ALA A 50 33.33 13.72 2.04
C ALA A 50 32.59 12.42 1.68
N GLY A 51 31.89 12.40 0.54
CA GLY A 51 31.16 11.24 0.05
C GLY A 51 32.06 10.05 -0.25
N LYS A 52 31.56 8.85 0.06
CA LYS A 52 32.18 7.62 -0.44
C LYS A 52 31.91 7.50 -1.95
N PRO A 53 32.80 6.83 -2.71
CA PRO A 53 32.53 6.57 -4.12
C PRO A 53 31.19 5.89 -4.31
N GLU A 54 30.47 6.31 -5.35
CA GLU A 54 29.25 5.63 -5.78
C GLU A 54 29.57 4.17 -6.15
N TRP A 55 28.59 3.30 -5.95
CA TRP A 55 28.74 1.92 -6.38
C TRP A 55 28.66 1.86 -7.90
N ASP A 56 29.62 1.16 -8.52
CA ASP A 56 29.53 0.79 -9.93
C ASP A 56 28.45 -0.30 -10.10
N TRP A 57 27.21 0.16 -10.15
CA TRP A 57 26.03 -0.68 -10.24
C TRP A 57 25.24 -0.30 -11.48
N THR A 58 24.88 -1.31 -12.26
CA THR A 58 23.95 -1.19 -13.38
C THR A 58 22.78 -2.14 -13.19
N PRO A 59 21.54 -1.73 -13.53
CA PRO A 59 20.42 -2.66 -13.57
C PRO A 59 20.69 -3.79 -14.57
N ALA A 60 20.16 -4.98 -14.30
CA ALA A 60 20.27 -6.10 -15.23
C ALA A 60 19.64 -5.75 -16.58
N ALA A 61 20.32 -6.12 -17.67
CA ALA A 61 19.81 -5.90 -19.01
C ALA A 61 18.48 -6.63 -19.22
N ARG A 62 17.52 -5.94 -19.85
CA ARG A 62 16.21 -6.50 -20.15
C ARG A 62 16.33 -7.51 -21.28
N ASN A 63 15.96 -8.77 -21.02
CA ASN A 63 15.84 -9.78 -22.08
C ASN A 63 14.51 -9.60 -22.83
N GLU A 64 14.53 -8.81 -23.91
CA GLU A 64 13.32 -8.49 -24.69
C GLU A 64 12.62 -9.73 -25.26
N ALA A 65 13.38 -10.76 -25.67
CA ALA A 65 12.80 -11.99 -26.21
C ALA A 65 11.93 -12.72 -25.18
N VAL A 66 12.41 -12.82 -23.93
CA VAL A 66 11.65 -13.41 -22.83
C VAL A 66 10.44 -12.56 -22.47
N HIS A 67 10.58 -11.22 -22.47
CA HIS A 67 9.45 -10.33 -22.19
C HIS A 67 8.36 -10.45 -23.25
N SER A 68 8.70 -10.41 -24.54
CA SER A 68 7.72 -10.57 -25.61
C SER A 68 7.03 -11.94 -25.59
N LYS A 69 7.78 -13.01 -25.29
CA LYS A 69 7.21 -14.36 -25.12
C LYS A 69 6.22 -14.40 -23.95
N LEU A 70 6.58 -13.80 -22.81
CA LEU A 70 5.71 -13.72 -21.64
C LEU A 70 4.45 -12.91 -21.93
N GLU A 71 4.58 -11.73 -22.53
CA GLU A 71 3.44 -10.87 -22.86
C GLU A 71 2.45 -11.58 -23.80
N GLY A 72 2.96 -12.25 -24.84
CA GLY A 72 2.11 -13.05 -25.73
C GLY A 72 1.38 -14.21 -25.03
N LEU A 73 1.95 -14.74 -23.95
CA LEU A 73 1.36 -15.84 -23.19
C LEU A 73 0.25 -15.38 -22.23
N VAL A 74 0.45 -14.24 -21.56
CA VAL A 74 -0.39 -13.85 -20.41
C VAL A 74 -1.29 -12.65 -20.66
N GLN A 75 -0.99 -11.78 -21.64
CA GLN A 75 -1.64 -10.48 -21.72
C GLN A 75 -3.17 -10.60 -21.89
N GLY A 76 -3.65 -11.38 -22.87
CA GLY A 76 -5.10 -11.51 -23.10
C GLY A 76 -5.83 -12.12 -21.89
N GLU A 77 -5.24 -13.14 -21.26
CA GLU A 77 -5.82 -13.78 -20.09
C GLU A 77 -5.84 -12.85 -18.86
N LEU A 78 -4.82 -12.01 -18.68
CA LEU A 78 -4.79 -11.01 -17.62
C LEU A 78 -5.81 -9.89 -17.88
N GLU A 79 -5.98 -9.45 -19.13
CA GLU A 79 -6.99 -8.46 -19.49
C GLU A 79 -8.40 -8.95 -19.12
N GLU A 80 -8.73 -10.20 -19.43
CA GLU A 80 -9.99 -10.83 -19.03
C GLU A 80 -10.10 -11.05 -17.52
N ALA A 81 -9.02 -11.48 -16.86
CA ALA A 81 -8.99 -11.62 -15.40
C ALA A 81 -9.29 -10.29 -14.69
N TYR A 82 -8.78 -9.17 -15.21
CA TYR A 82 -9.06 -7.83 -14.67
C TYR A 82 -10.45 -7.28 -15.01
N ARG A 83 -11.28 -8.00 -15.77
CA ARG A 83 -12.73 -7.74 -15.87
C ARG A 83 -13.53 -8.44 -14.77
N ILE A 84 -12.94 -9.40 -14.06
CA ILE A 84 -13.58 -10.07 -12.92
C ILE A 84 -13.64 -9.11 -11.73
N THR A 85 -14.85 -8.75 -11.32
CA THR A 85 -15.09 -7.78 -10.24
C THR A 85 -14.80 -8.36 -8.85
N SER A 86 -15.21 -9.61 -8.60
CA SER A 86 -14.96 -10.33 -7.35
C SER A 86 -13.46 -10.50 -7.09
N LYS A 87 -12.97 -9.98 -5.96
CA LYS A 87 -11.53 -10.06 -5.62
C LYS A 87 -11.05 -11.49 -5.52
N GLN A 88 -11.81 -12.38 -4.88
CA GLN A 88 -11.37 -13.77 -4.69
C GLN A 88 -11.21 -14.50 -6.02
N LEU A 89 -12.22 -14.40 -6.90
CA LEU A 89 -12.19 -15.03 -8.22
C LEU A 89 -11.07 -14.45 -9.10
N ARG A 90 -10.89 -13.13 -9.08
CA ARG A 90 -9.82 -12.46 -9.81
C ARG A 90 -8.43 -12.90 -9.33
N THR A 91 -8.19 -12.86 -8.02
CA THR A 91 -6.91 -13.29 -7.43
C THR A 91 -6.61 -14.74 -7.75
N GLN A 92 -7.61 -15.62 -7.72
CA GLN A 92 -7.45 -17.02 -8.10
C GLN A 92 -7.06 -17.16 -9.57
N ARG A 93 -7.76 -16.46 -10.47
CA ARG A 93 -7.44 -16.47 -11.90
C ARG A 93 -6.03 -15.96 -12.21
N ILE A 94 -5.63 -14.85 -11.59
CA ILE A 94 -4.27 -14.28 -11.75
C ILE A 94 -3.22 -15.27 -11.24
N LYS A 95 -3.47 -15.96 -10.13
CA LYS A 95 -2.55 -16.99 -9.61
C LYS A 95 -2.37 -18.14 -10.60
N GLU A 96 -3.45 -18.59 -11.24
CA GLU A 96 -3.40 -19.65 -12.27
C GLU A 96 -2.59 -19.20 -13.49
N ILE A 97 -2.84 -17.99 -14.00
CA ILE A 97 -2.10 -17.42 -15.13
C ILE A 97 -0.62 -17.29 -14.79
N THR A 98 -0.31 -16.79 -13.58
CA THR A 98 1.07 -16.62 -13.12
C THR A 98 1.77 -17.97 -12.96
N ALA A 99 1.10 -18.97 -12.39
CA ALA A 99 1.66 -20.32 -12.23
C ALA A 99 1.97 -20.95 -13.59
N TYR A 100 1.05 -20.82 -14.55
CA TYR A 100 1.25 -21.29 -15.92
C TYR A 100 2.42 -20.58 -16.62
N ALA A 101 2.56 -19.26 -16.45
CA ALA A 101 3.66 -18.50 -17.00
C ALA A 101 5.01 -18.91 -16.41
N VAL A 102 5.07 -19.13 -15.09
CA VAL A 102 6.25 -19.66 -14.41
C VAL A 102 6.59 -21.03 -14.98
N GLU A 103 5.66 -21.99 -14.95
CA GLU A 103 5.90 -23.35 -15.45
C GLU A 103 6.40 -23.37 -16.91
N THR A 104 5.83 -22.54 -17.77
CA THR A 104 6.17 -22.48 -19.20
C THR A 104 7.53 -21.83 -19.46
N LEU A 105 7.91 -20.84 -18.65
CA LEU A 105 9.10 -20.03 -18.91
C LEU A 105 10.32 -20.43 -18.09
N THR A 106 10.17 -21.31 -17.09
CA THR A 106 11.28 -21.82 -16.26
C THR A 106 11.73 -23.24 -16.61
N ALA A 107 11.38 -23.74 -17.80
CA ALA A 107 11.61 -25.15 -18.18
C ALA A 107 13.01 -25.42 -18.78
N ASP A 108 13.71 -24.40 -19.26
CA ASP A 108 14.99 -24.53 -19.98
C ASP A 108 16.20 -24.16 -19.09
N ASP A 109 17.39 -24.66 -19.42
CA ASP A 109 18.62 -24.42 -18.62
C ASP A 109 19.05 -22.94 -18.58
N ASP A 110 18.67 -22.13 -19.59
CA ASP A 110 18.91 -20.67 -19.67
C ASP A 110 17.67 -19.84 -19.27
N ALA A 111 16.71 -20.46 -18.58
CA ALA A 111 15.46 -19.81 -18.23
C ALA A 111 15.60 -18.75 -17.11
N PRO A 112 14.75 -17.70 -17.11
CA PRO A 112 14.63 -16.80 -15.98
C PRO A 112 14.21 -17.55 -14.71
N ASP A 113 14.63 -17.06 -13.54
CA ASP A 113 14.15 -17.59 -12.28
C ASP A 113 12.64 -17.30 -12.08
N ALA A 114 11.96 -18.14 -11.30
CA ALA A 114 10.51 -18.01 -11.09
C ALA A 114 10.10 -16.65 -10.50
N ASN A 115 10.94 -15.99 -9.70
CA ASN A 115 10.64 -14.65 -9.18
C ASN A 115 10.82 -13.58 -10.25
N ALA A 116 11.79 -13.73 -11.17
CA ALA A 116 11.90 -12.86 -12.33
C ALA A 116 10.63 -12.97 -13.20
N VAL A 117 10.13 -14.18 -13.45
CA VAL A 117 8.85 -14.38 -14.18
C VAL A 117 7.68 -13.71 -13.47
N ARG A 118 7.53 -13.90 -12.15
CA ARG A 118 6.48 -13.24 -11.36
C ARG A 118 6.55 -11.71 -11.46
N ARG A 119 7.76 -11.11 -11.34
CA ARG A 119 7.94 -9.66 -11.50
C ARG A 119 7.57 -9.17 -12.90
N MET A 120 7.84 -9.97 -13.93
CA MET A 120 7.43 -9.63 -15.30
C MET A 120 5.90 -9.67 -15.45
N VAL A 121 5.24 -10.68 -14.88
CA VAL A 121 3.76 -10.72 -14.83
C VAL A 121 3.22 -9.50 -14.08
N ASP A 122 3.75 -9.18 -12.90
CA ASP A 122 3.35 -7.99 -12.11
C ASP A 122 3.46 -6.69 -12.93
N ALA A 123 4.50 -6.56 -13.77
CA ALA A 123 4.67 -5.42 -14.66
C ALA A 123 3.59 -5.34 -15.75
N VAL A 124 3.20 -6.49 -16.33
CA VAL A 124 2.09 -6.57 -17.29
C VAL A 124 0.77 -6.21 -16.63
N GLU A 125 0.52 -6.74 -15.43
CA GLU A 125 -0.66 -6.40 -14.62
C GLU A 125 -0.74 -4.89 -14.36
N ALA A 126 0.37 -4.28 -13.92
CA ALA A 126 0.45 -2.85 -13.68
C ALA A 126 0.18 -2.04 -14.97
N ARG A 127 0.71 -2.47 -16.11
CA ARG A 127 0.48 -1.84 -17.42
C ARG A 127 -0.99 -1.90 -17.82
N ILE A 128 -1.64 -3.06 -17.71
CA ILE A 128 -3.06 -3.26 -18.05
C ILE A 128 -3.93 -2.35 -17.19
N VAL A 129 -3.78 -2.39 -15.86
CA VAL A 129 -4.64 -1.62 -14.95
C VAL A 129 -4.45 -0.12 -15.14
N ARG A 130 -3.20 0.36 -15.26
CA ARG A 130 -2.91 1.78 -15.50
C ARG A 130 -3.43 2.24 -16.85
N GLY A 131 -3.21 1.45 -17.90
CA GLY A 131 -3.63 1.77 -19.27
C GLY A 131 -5.14 1.99 -19.37
N ARG A 132 -5.94 1.08 -18.80
CA ARG A 132 -7.41 1.19 -18.80
C ARG A 132 -7.90 2.47 -18.11
N ILE A 133 -7.34 2.79 -16.94
CA ILE A 133 -7.71 4.00 -16.19
C ILE A 133 -7.34 5.27 -16.99
N LEU A 134 -6.15 5.30 -17.61
CA LEU A 134 -5.71 6.42 -18.43
C LEU A 134 -6.54 6.58 -19.72
N ALA A 135 -7.04 5.47 -20.28
CA ALA A 135 -7.93 5.48 -21.43
C ALA A 135 -9.38 5.88 -21.09
N GLY A 136 -9.69 6.14 -19.82
CA GLY A 136 -11.04 6.50 -19.36
C GLY A 136 -12.01 5.32 -19.25
N GLU A 137 -11.50 4.08 -19.28
CA GLU A 137 -12.33 2.91 -19.03
C GLU A 137 -12.75 2.79 -17.56
N PRO A 138 -13.86 2.07 -17.28
CA PRO A 138 -14.22 1.71 -15.91
C PRO A 138 -13.09 0.95 -15.21
N ARG A 139 -12.95 1.19 -13.90
CA ARG A 139 -12.00 0.46 -13.04
C ARG A 139 -12.36 -1.03 -12.95
N ILE A 140 -11.47 -1.80 -12.32
CA ILE A 140 -11.59 -3.26 -12.16
C ILE A 140 -12.96 -3.71 -11.62
N ASP A 141 -13.57 -2.93 -10.73
CA ASP A 141 -14.89 -3.23 -10.15
C ASP A 141 -16.05 -2.45 -10.81
N GLY A 142 -15.82 -1.89 -12.00
CA GLY A 142 -16.81 -1.19 -12.82
C GLY A 142 -17.04 0.28 -12.44
N ARG A 143 -16.40 0.80 -11.39
CA ARG A 143 -16.57 2.19 -10.96
C ARG A 143 -15.79 3.18 -11.81
N ASP A 144 -16.24 4.42 -11.82
CA ASP A 144 -15.45 5.56 -12.29
C ASP A 144 -14.38 5.98 -11.24
N THR A 145 -13.66 7.07 -11.54
CA THR A 145 -12.57 7.60 -10.71
C THR A 145 -13.02 8.35 -9.45
N ARG A 146 -14.32 8.66 -9.32
CA ARG A 146 -14.92 9.47 -8.23
C ARG A 146 -15.89 8.69 -7.35
N THR A 147 -16.47 7.61 -7.85
CA THR A 147 -17.49 6.81 -7.15
C THR A 147 -16.89 5.94 -6.06
N VAL A 148 -17.41 6.11 -4.83
CA VAL A 148 -17.06 5.30 -3.65
C VAL A 148 -17.80 3.96 -3.69
N ARG A 149 -17.19 2.90 -3.14
CA ARG A 149 -17.83 1.57 -3.01
C ARG A 149 -19.05 1.63 -2.09
N PRO A 150 -20.03 0.72 -2.22
CA PRO A 150 -21.19 0.65 -1.33
C PRO A 150 -20.80 0.60 0.15
N ILE A 151 -21.52 1.34 0.99
CA ILE A 151 -21.27 1.44 2.44
C ILE A 151 -22.46 0.85 3.20
N SER A 152 -22.17 0.06 4.24
CA SER A 152 -23.14 -0.42 5.22
C SER A 152 -22.60 -0.19 6.63
N ILE A 153 -23.45 0.32 7.52
CA ILE A 153 -23.10 0.69 8.88
C ILE A 153 -24.09 0.03 9.83
N ARG A 154 -23.58 -0.65 10.86
CA ARG A 154 -24.37 -1.21 11.95
C ARG A 154 -23.76 -0.82 13.29
N SER A 155 -24.54 -0.25 14.18
CA SER A 155 -24.14 0.07 15.56
C SER A 155 -24.69 -0.95 16.56
N GLY A 156 -24.05 -1.09 17.72
CA GLY A 156 -24.52 -1.96 18.80
C GLY A 156 -24.47 -3.45 18.47
N VAL A 157 -23.50 -3.87 17.65
CA VAL A 157 -23.39 -5.26 17.17
C VAL A 157 -22.90 -6.24 18.24
N LEU A 158 -22.24 -5.75 19.30
CA LEU A 158 -21.79 -6.54 20.45
C LEU A 158 -22.55 -6.13 21.71
N PRO A 159 -23.29 -7.04 22.38
CA PRO A 159 -24.21 -6.68 23.47
C PRO A 159 -23.54 -6.30 24.79
N ARG A 160 -22.25 -6.61 24.97
CA ARG A 160 -21.51 -6.38 26.23
C ARG A 160 -20.43 -5.32 26.12
N ALA A 161 -20.19 -4.77 24.93
CA ALA A 161 -19.26 -3.66 24.75
C ALA A 161 -19.93 -2.34 25.18
N HIS A 162 -19.14 -1.37 25.67
CA HIS A 162 -19.66 -0.02 25.93
C HIS A 162 -20.14 0.65 24.63
N GLY A 163 -19.38 0.48 23.55
CA GLY A 163 -19.78 0.86 22.20
C GLY A 163 -19.25 -0.14 21.18
N SER A 164 -20.01 -0.42 20.13
CA SER A 164 -19.56 -1.26 19.02
C SER A 164 -20.16 -0.83 17.69
N ALA A 165 -19.39 -0.96 16.62
CA ALA A 165 -19.81 -0.70 15.26
C ALA A 165 -19.22 -1.72 14.29
N LEU A 166 -20.00 -2.09 13.26
CA LEU A 166 -19.55 -2.84 12.10
C LEU A 166 -19.69 -1.92 10.88
N PHE A 167 -18.56 -1.49 10.34
CA PHE A 167 -18.48 -0.65 9.16
C PHE A 167 -17.99 -1.49 7.97
N THR A 168 -18.73 -1.47 6.87
CA THR A 168 -18.36 -2.16 5.62
C THR A 168 -18.36 -1.19 4.47
N ARG A 169 -17.28 -1.15 3.70
CA ARG A 169 -17.14 -0.38 2.45
C ARG A 169 -16.63 -1.29 1.34
N GLY A 170 -17.52 -1.73 0.46
CA GLY A 170 -17.25 -2.80 -0.50
C GLY A 170 -16.79 -4.07 0.20
N GLU A 171 -15.66 -4.64 -0.24
CA GLU A 171 -15.06 -5.83 0.37
C GLU A 171 -14.13 -5.54 1.57
N THR A 172 -14.13 -4.30 2.09
CA THR A 172 -13.36 -3.93 3.29
C THR A 172 -14.32 -3.79 4.47
N GLN A 173 -14.09 -4.53 5.55
CA GLN A 173 -14.92 -4.49 6.76
C GLN A 173 -14.05 -4.27 8.00
N ALA A 174 -14.56 -3.46 8.93
CA ALA A 174 -13.96 -3.23 10.24
C ALA A 174 -15.02 -3.40 11.33
N ILE A 175 -14.69 -4.19 12.35
CA ILE A 175 -15.41 -4.21 13.62
C ILE A 175 -14.65 -3.33 14.60
N VAL A 176 -15.30 -2.29 15.11
CA VAL A 176 -14.72 -1.30 16.02
C VAL A 176 -15.44 -1.39 17.36
N VAL A 177 -14.69 -1.40 18.44
CA VAL A 177 -15.19 -1.52 19.81
C VAL A 177 -14.62 -0.37 20.63
N ALA A 178 -15.48 0.31 21.37
CA ALA A 178 -15.10 1.34 22.33
C ALA A 178 -15.28 0.82 23.75
N THR A 179 -14.31 1.12 24.60
CA THR A 179 -14.32 0.77 26.03
C THR A 179 -13.97 2.03 26.83
N LEU A 180 -14.78 2.34 27.84
CA LEU A 180 -14.54 3.43 28.77
C LEU A 180 -13.86 2.89 30.04
N GLY A 181 -12.96 3.69 30.60
CA GLY A 181 -12.22 3.39 31.82
C GLY A 181 -12.07 4.62 32.71
N THR A 182 -11.30 4.46 33.78
CA THR A 182 -10.97 5.50 34.76
C THR A 182 -9.54 5.98 34.57
N GLY A 183 -9.09 6.96 35.38
CA GLY A 183 -7.68 7.39 35.40
C GLY A 183 -6.67 6.29 35.75
N ARG A 184 -7.12 5.16 36.30
CA ARG A 184 -6.27 3.97 36.55
C ARG A 184 -5.98 3.18 35.27
N ASP A 185 -6.78 3.36 34.23
CA ASP A 185 -6.69 2.64 32.95
C ASP A 185 -5.95 3.44 31.88
N GLU A 186 -5.46 4.64 32.22
CA GLU A 186 -4.60 5.44 31.34
C GLU A 186 -3.30 4.70 31.03
N GLN A 187 -2.85 4.79 29.78
CA GLN A 187 -1.60 4.18 29.38
C GLN A 187 -0.43 5.08 29.80
N ILE A 188 0.45 4.57 30.65
CA ILE A 188 1.69 5.25 31.04
C ILE A 188 2.73 4.97 29.96
N ILE A 189 3.30 6.02 29.37
CA ILE A 189 4.36 5.94 28.38
C ILE A 189 5.64 6.49 28.99
N ASP A 190 6.65 5.62 29.11
CA ASP A 190 8.01 6.00 29.48
C ASP A 190 8.82 6.26 28.19
N ALA A 191 8.83 7.51 27.75
CA ALA A 191 9.49 7.94 26.52
C ALA A 191 10.82 8.64 26.80
N LEU A 192 11.67 8.75 25.77
CA LEU A 192 12.97 9.43 25.86
C LEU A 192 12.86 10.89 26.33
N SER A 193 11.76 11.57 25.99
CA SER A 193 11.48 12.95 26.39
C SER A 193 10.89 13.09 27.81
N GLY A 194 10.58 11.99 28.48
CA GLY A 194 9.95 11.95 29.80
C GLY A 194 8.70 11.08 29.85
N GLU A 195 8.26 10.77 31.07
CA GLU A 195 7.03 10.01 31.33
C GLU A 195 5.78 10.87 31.08
N TYR A 196 4.79 10.31 30.39
CA TYR A 196 3.46 10.91 30.23
C TYR A 196 2.35 9.86 30.22
N ARG A 197 1.09 10.33 30.26
CA ARG A 197 -0.10 9.46 30.32
C ARG A 197 -1.03 9.73 29.15
N GLU A 198 -1.44 8.66 28.47
CA GLU A 198 -2.40 8.68 27.37
C GLU A 198 -3.78 8.22 27.80
N ARG A 199 -4.80 9.03 27.48
CA ARG A 199 -6.21 8.78 27.83
C ARG A 199 -7.00 8.21 26.66
N PHE A 200 -6.48 8.36 25.44
CA PHE A 200 -7.07 7.84 24.22
C PHE A 200 -6.17 6.75 23.67
N MET A 201 -6.71 5.54 23.56
CA MET A 201 -5.99 4.38 23.03
C MET A 201 -6.68 3.90 21.76
N LEU A 202 -5.92 3.73 20.69
CA LEU A 202 -6.39 3.17 19.42
C LEU A 202 -5.54 1.96 19.06
N HIS A 203 -6.11 0.76 19.18
CA HIS A 203 -5.46 -0.48 18.78
C HIS A 203 -6.04 -0.99 17.47
N TYR A 204 -5.17 -1.17 16.47
CA TYR A 204 -5.51 -1.74 15.19
C TYR A 204 -4.99 -3.18 15.08
N ASN A 205 -5.89 -4.12 14.79
CA ASN A 205 -5.54 -5.53 14.61
C ASN A 205 -5.89 -5.98 13.19
N PHE A 206 -4.91 -6.56 12.49
CA PHE A 206 -5.08 -7.07 11.13
C PHE A 206 -4.85 -8.59 11.08
N PRO A 207 -5.87 -9.40 11.35
CA PRO A 207 -5.75 -10.85 11.37
C PRO A 207 -5.63 -11.41 9.94
N PRO A 208 -4.95 -12.56 9.74
CA PRO A 208 -4.68 -13.11 8.41
C PRO A 208 -5.96 -13.54 7.67
N TYR A 209 -7.03 -13.88 8.39
CA TYR A 209 -8.31 -14.20 7.77
C TYR A 209 -8.95 -12.99 7.07
N ALA A 210 -8.54 -11.75 7.39
CA ALA A 210 -9.05 -10.54 6.72
C ALA A 210 -8.68 -10.50 5.23
N THR A 211 -7.61 -11.17 4.83
CA THR A 211 -7.19 -11.34 3.43
C THR A 211 -7.48 -12.74 2.88
N GLY A 212 -8.09 -13.62 3.67
CA GLY A 212 -8.31 -15.02 3.31
C GLY A 212 -7.03 -15.86 3.31
N GLU A 213 -6.00 -15.43 4.07
CA GLU A 213 -4.71 -16.09 4.15
C GLU A 213 -4.55 -16.82 5.48
N CYS A 214 -3.65 -17.81 5.49
CA CYS A 214 -3.15 -18.41 6.72
C CYS A 214 -1.96 -17.60 7.24
N GLY A 215 -1.87 -17.38 8.54
CA GLY A 215 -0.77 -16.66 9.15
C GLY A 215 -0.75 -16.81 10.67
N ARG A 216 0.38 -16.46 11.29
CA ARG A 216 0.50 -16.48 12.75
C ARG A 216 -0.30 -15.33 13.36
N VAL A 217 -1.14 -15.65 14.34
CA VAL A 217 -1.76 -14.68 15.24
C VAL A 217 -0.84 -14.55 16.45
N GLY A 218 -0.31 -13.34 16.67
CA GLY A 218 0.69 -13.07 17.71
C GLY A 218 0.68 -11.60 18.11
N SER A 219 1.86 -11.04 18.41
CA SER A 219 1.99 -9.62 18.70
C SER A 219 1.68 -8.73 17.49
N PRO A 220 1.25 -7.48 17.72
CA PRO A 220 1.02 -6.50 16.65
C PRO A 220 2.25 -6.34 15.75
N LYS A 221 2.01 -6.20 14.43
CA LYS A 221 3.05 -5.89 13.44
C LYS A 221 3.24 -4.37 13.35
N ARG A 222 4.31 -3.91 12.69
CA ARG A 222 4.62 -2.48 12.49
C ARG A 222 3.69 -1.74 11.51
N ARG A 223 2.83 -2.44 10.78
CA ARG A 223 1.97 -1.87 9.73
C ARG A 223 0.58 -1.58 10.27
#